data_AF-A0A539DXU9-F1
#
_entry.id   AF-A0A539DXU9-F1
#
_cell.length_a   1.000
_cell.length_b   1.000
_cell.length_c   1.000
_cell.angle_alpha   90.00
_cell.angle_beta   90.00
_cell.angle_gamma   90.00
#
_symmetry.space_group_name_H-M   'P 1'
#
loop_
_entity.id
_entity.type
_entity.pdbx_description
1 polymer ?
#
loop_
_entity_poly.entity_id
_entity_poly.type
_entity_poly.pdbx_seq_one_letter_code
_entity_poly.pdbx_strand_id
1 'polypeptide(L)'
;MIALAALIGALVLLARACRRIGQRTAANACVLAAAGTLMTVVCVGLLTVGVVGLAAHHVRWVWTLAVFVHVIIAWAVVTLATHRWSAAVLPRLVDPAVLLAIGVLAAANIPFYAQKQGPVSDAGSMPAMREIFTQLAPLADDDPIIFRTDNVRVFEPYSATVMMRLQELGIEFRVTDEGMVRQLGNNRRADGTETTTIFQLERSAALLYEGPACRFAVADAVTGTEAAAASDAAERLAIGLTDGTIDVVGLPEEERVRADAAANGDLAAARSLVYEGYLGRWSADAVADVSGLTPAPPFATWGEAFLAIDRWVSSTYGLFAESPVICT
;
A
#
# COMPACT_ATOMS: atom_id res chain seq x y z
N MET A 1 -20.31 -6.95 -10.35
CA MET A 1 -21.01 -7.31 -11.61
C MET A 1 -22.51 -7.02 -11.60
N ILE A 2 -23.28 -7.47 -10.60
CA ILE A 2 -24.75 -7.28 -10.56
C ILE A 2 -25.16 -5.79 -10.62
N ALA A 3 -24.53 -4.93 -9.80
CA ALA A 3 -24.83 -3.50 -9.78
C ALA A 3 -24.58 -2.81 -11.15
N LEU A 4 -23.53 -3.21 -11.85
CA LEU A 4 -23.18 -2.67 -13.16
C LEU A 4 -24.19 -3.11 -14.24
N ALA A 5 -24.60 -4.38 -14.22
CA ALA A 5 -25.65 -4.88 -15.11
C ALA A 5 -26.99 -4.15 -14.88
N ALA A 6 -27.34 -3.90 -13.61
CA ALA A 6 -28.53 -3.13 -13.25
C ALA A 6 -28.46 -1.68 -13.75
N LEU A 7 -27.31 -1.01 -13.61
CA LEU A 7 -27.10 0.35 -14.09
C LEU A 7 -27.23 0.47 -15.61
N ILE A 8 -26.59 -0.44 -16.35
CA ILE A 8 -26.71 -0.50 -17.83
C ILE A 8 -28.16 -0.79 -18.22
N GLY A 9 -28.83 -1.73 -17.54
CA GLY A 9 -30.24 -2.03 -17.76
C GLY A 9 -31.13 -0.80 -17.55
N ALA A 10 -30.91 -0.04 -16.47
CA ALA A 10 -31.65 1.19 -16.19
C ALA A 10 -31.48 2.24 -17.30
N LEU A 11 -30.24 2.47 -17.77
CA LEU A 11 -29.95 3.38 -18.88
C LEU A 11 -30.66 2.95 -20.18
N VAL A 12 -30.69 1.65 -20.49
CA VAL A 12 -31.40 1.13 -21.67
C VAL A 12 -32.91 1.32 -21.55
N LEU A 13 -33.49 1.08 -20.37
CA LEU A 13 -34.91 1.31 -20.11
C LEU A 13 -35.28 2.80 -20.22
N LEU A 14 -34.47 3.69 -19.66
CA LEU A 14 -34.64 5.15 -19.77
C LEU A 14 -34.52 5.62 -21.22
N ALA A 15 -33.54 5.09 -21.97
CA ALA A 15 -33.39 5.39 -23.39
C ALA A 15 -34.65 5.01 -24.17
N ARG A 16 -35.18 3.81 -23.95
CA ARG A 16 -36.40 3.32 -24.62
C ARG A 16 -37.62 4.16 -24.24
N ALA A 17 -37.76 4.53 -22.97
CA ALA A 17 -38.85 5.38 -22.50
C ALA A 17 -38.79 6.79 -23.12
N CYS A 18 -37.60 7.42 -23.14
CA CYS A 18 -37.42 8.74 -23.75
C CYS A 18 -37.70 8.73 -25.26
N ARG A 19 -37.32 7.67 -25.99
CA ARG A 19 -37.66 7.54 -27.42
C ARG A 19 -39.16 7.50 -27.65
N ARG A 20 -39.92 6.80 -26.78
CA ARG A 20 -41.38 6.67 -26.91
C ARG A 20 -42.11 8.01 -26.79
N ILE A 21 -41.55 8.96 -26.02
CA ILE A 21 -42.09 10.31 -25.86
C ILE A 21 -41.46 11.34 -26.82
N GLY A 22 -40.72 10.88 -27.85
CA GLY A 22 -40.10 11.76 -28.85
C GLY A 22 -38.81 12.47 -28.42
N GLN A 23 -38.33 12.24 -27.20
CA GLN A 23 -37.14 12.90 -26.63
C GLN A 23 -35.85 12.20 -27.06
N ARG A 24 -35.47 12.44 -28.32
CA ARG A 24 -34.31 11.77 -28.96
C ARG A 24 -32.98 12.14 -28.30
N THR A 25 -32.79 13.38 -27.88
CA THR A 25 -31.54 13.84 -27.26
C THR A 25 -31.27 13.11 -25.94
N ALA A 26 -32.26 13.06 -25.04
CA ALA A 26 -32.14 12.33 -23.76
C ALA A 26 -31.93 10.83 -23.99
N ALA A 27 -32.62 10.25 -24.97
CA ALA A 27 -32.44 8.84 -25.32
C ALA A 27 -31.02 8.54 -25.85
N ASN A 28 -30.47 9.39 -26.72
CA ASN A 28 -29.12 9.22 -27.25
C ASN A 28 -28.06 9.38 -26.15
N ALA A 29 -28.27 10.32 -25.23
CA ALA A 29 -27.39 10.50 -24.08
C ALA A 29 -27.38 9.26 -23.16
N CYS A 30 -28.54 8.63 -22.92
CA CYS A 30 -28.62 7.37 -22.18
C CYS A 30 -27.86 6.23 -22.86
N VAL A 31 -27.94 6.14 -24.20
CA VAL A 31 -27.17 5.15 -24.97
C VAL A 31 -25.68 5.41 -24.85
N LEU A 32 -25.25 6.66 -24.98
CA LEU A 32 -23.85 7.04 -24.85
C LEU A 32 -23.31 6.73 -23.44
N ALA A 33 -24.09 7.03 -22.40
CA ALA A 33 -23.77 6.69 -21.01
C ALA A 33 -23.62 5.17 -20.81
N ALA A 34 -24.52 4.37 -21.38
CA ALA A 34 -24.46 2.91 -21.32
C ALA A 34 -23.22 2.37 -22.06
N ALA A 35 -22.96 2.86 -23.27
CA ALA A 35 -21.78 2.49 -24.06
C ALA A 35 -20.47 2.88 -23.36
N GLY A 36 -20.39 4.09 -22.80
CA GLY A 36 -19.24 4.56 -22.03
C GLY A 36 -19.01 3.71 -20.77
N THR A 37 -20.08 3.32 -20.08
CA THR A 37 -20.00 2.42 -18.91
C THR A 37 -19.48 1.03 -19.30
N LEU A 38 -19.97 0.47 -20.41
CA LEU A 38 -19.49 -0.82 -20.91
C LEU A 38 -18.02 -0.73 -21.35
N MET A 39 -17.66 0.29 -22.11
CA MET A 39 -16.29 0.53 -22.56
C MET A 39 -15.34 0.70 -21.37
N THR A 40 -15.81 1.34 -20.29
CA THR A 40 -15.05 1.49 -19.05
C THR A 40 -14.70 0.15 -18.43
N VAL A 41 -15.65 -0.78 -18.40
CA VAL A 41 -15.41 -2.13 -17.88
C VAL A 41 -14.38 -2.86 -18.72
N VAL A 42 -14.46 -2.72 -20.05
CA VAL A 42 -13.46 -3.28 -20.96
C VAL A 42 -12.09 -2.64 -20.72
N CYS A 43 -11.99 -1.30 -20.69
CA CYS A 43 -10.75 -0.59 -20.45
C CYS A 43 -10.14 -0.95 -19.10
N VAL A 44 -10.91 -0.97 -18.02
CA VAL A 44 -10.44 -1.38 -16.69
C VAL A 44 -10.04 -2.85 -16.67
N GLY A 45 -10.77 -3.72 -17.37
CA GLY A 45 -10.41 -5.14 -17.51
C GLY A 45 -9.15 -5.40 -18.33
N LEU A 46 -8.78 -4.46 -19.22
CA LEU A 46 -7.56 -4.49 -20.00
C LEU A 46 -6.38 -3.77 -19.32
N LEU A 47 -6.64 -2.97 -18.28
CA LEU A 47 -5.56 -2.35 -17.51
C LEU A 47 -4.75 -3.47 -16.84
N THR A 48 -3.48 -3.54 -17.20
CA THR A 48 -2.54 -4.47 -16.57
C THR A 48 -2.38 -4.06 -15.11
N VAL A 49 -2.78 -4.94 -14.20
CA VAL A 49 -2.45 -4.83 -12.79
C VAL A 49 -0.96 -5.20 -12.69
N GLY A 50 -0.10 -4.17 -12.72
CA GLY A 50 1.33 -4.36 -12.53
C GLY A 50 1.67 -4.81 -11.11
N VAL A 51 2.96 -5.00 -10.83
CA VAL A 51 3.47 -5.35 -9.48
C VAL A 51 2.98 -4.38 -8.39
N VAL A 52 2.70 -3.14 -8.78
CA VAL A 52 2.24 -2.04 -7.91
C VAL A 52 0.70 -1.99 -7.74
N GLY A 53 -0.02 -2.95 -8.32
CA GLY A 53 -1.48 -2.97 -8.32
C GLY A 53 -2.11 -1.94 -9.27
N LEU A 54 -3.41 -1.68 -9.07
CA LEU A 54 -4.16 -0.67 -9.81
C LEU A 54 -4.13 0.66 -9.04
N ALA A 55 -3.21 1.54 -9.38
CA ALA A 55 -3.15 2.86 -8.74
C ALA A 55 -4.40 3.69 -9.08
N ALA A 56 -4.99 4.35 -8.07
CA ALA A 56 -6.25 5.09 -8.21
C ALA A 56 -6.21 6.16 -9.31
N HIS A 57 -5.04 6.75 -9.60
CA HIS A 57 -4.89 7.74 -10.66
C HIS A 57 -5.05 7.14 -12.08
N HIS A 58 -4.78 5.84 -12.28
CA HIS A 58 -5.02 5.15 -13.57
C HIS A 58 -6.50 5.07 -13.95
N VAL A 59 -7.39 5.14 -12.95
CA VAL A 59 -8.85 5.05 -13.13
C VAL A 59 -9.57 6.35 -12.74
N ARG A 60 -8.84 7.46 -12.57
CA ARG A 60 -9.42 8.74 -12.15
C ARG A 60 -10.48 9.26 -13.14
N TRP A 61 -10.36 8.89 -14.41
CA TRP A 61 -11.35 9.20 -15.45
C TRP A 61 -12.70 8.50 -15.25
N VAL A 62 -12.75 7.38 -14.52
CA VAL A 62 -14.00 6.68 -14.17
C VAL A 62 -14.90 7.58 -13.34
N TRP A 63 -14.35 8.45 -12.49
CA TRP A 63 -15.12 9.43 -11.73
C TRP A 63 -15.87 10.40 -12.66
N THR A 64 -15.20 10.95 -13.67
CA THR A 64 -15.82 11.85 -14.65
C THR A 64 -16.96 11.17 -15.39
N LEU A 65 -16.77 9.91 -15.80
CA LEU A 65 -17.83 9.12 -16.42
C LEU A 65 -18.98 8.85 -15.45
N ALA A 66 -18.70 8.50 -14.20
CA ALA A 66 -19.72 8.25 -13.20
C ALA A 66 -20.60 9.50 -13.02
N VAL A 67 -19.99 10.69 -12.89
CA VAL A 67 -20.74 11.97 -12.82
C VAL A 67 -21.63 12.15 -14.06
N PHE A 68 -21.07 11.94 -15.26
CA PHE A 68 -21.83 12.02 -16.51
C PHE A 68 -23.04 11.06 -16.50
N VAL A 69 -22.86 9.79 -16.14
CA VAL A 69 -23.93 8.80 -16.07
C VAL A 69 -25.05 9.22 -15.12
N HIS A 70 -24.70 9.72 -13.92
CA HIS A 70 -25.70 10.18 -12.95
C HIS A 70 -26.50 11.39 -13.46
N VAL A 71 -25.84 12.35 -14.09
CA VAL A 71 -26.50 13.51 -14.72
C VAL A 71 -27.47 13.07 -15.81
N ILE A 72 -27.07 12.12 -16.67
CA ILE A 72 -27.93 11.60 -17.74
C ILE A 72 -29.15 10.87 -17.17
N ILE A 73 -28.98 10.06 -16.11
CA ILE A 73 -30.09 9.38 -15.44
C ILE A 73 -31.08 10.42 -14.88
N ALA A 74 -30.57 11.40 -14.13
CA ALA A 74 -31.41 12.45 -13.55
C ALA A 74 -32.16 13.23 -14.64
N TRP A 75 -31.46 13.63 -15.70
CA TRP A 75 -32.07 14.35 -16.83
C TRP A 75 -33.15 13.52 -17.52
N ALA A 76 -32.91 12.24 -17.80
CA ALA A 76 -33.89 11.36 -18.42
C ALA A 76 -35.13 11.15 -17.53
N VAL A 77 -34.94 10.97 -16.22
CA VAL A 77 -36.03 10.83 -15.25
C VAL A 77 -36.87 12.10 -15.20
N VAL A 78 -36.23 13.28 -15.10
CA VAL A 78 -36.93 14.58 -15.11
C VAL A 78 -37.69 14.75 -16.42
N THR A 79 -37.09 14.41 -17.55
CA THR A 79 -37.73 14.50 -18.89
C THR A 79 -38.97 13.61 -18.99
N LEU A 80 -38.95 12.41 -18.40
CA LEU A 80 -40.10 11.52 -18.36
C LEU A 80 -41.20 12.03 -17.41
N ALA A 81 -40.81 12.60 -16.27
CA ALA A 81 -41.73 13.17 -15.30
C ALA A 81 -42.45 14.41 -15.85
N THR A 82 -41.71 15.35 -16.46
CA THR A 82 -42.27 16.57 -17.07
C THR A 82 -43.26 16.27 -18.19
N HIS A 83 -43.01 15.21 -18.97
CA HIS A 83 -43.92 14.80 -20.03
C HIS A 83 -45.23 14.21 -19.49
N ARG A 84 -45.18 13.53 -18.34
CA ARG A 84 -46.34 12.81 -17.80
C ARG A 84 -47.22 13.71 -16.93
N TRP A 85 -46.64 14.66 -16.20
CA TRP A 85 -47.32 15.43 -15.15
C TRP A 85 -47.28 16.93 -15.46
N SER A 86 -48.32 17.69 -15.08
CA SER A 86 -48.42 19.11 -15.40
C SER A 86 -47.28 19.94 -14.77
N ALA A 87 -46.86 21.00 -15.47
CA ALA A 87 -45.71 21.85 -15.08
C ALA A 87 -45.83 22.49 -13.67
N ALA A 88 -47.04 22.52 -13.09
CA ALA A 88 -47.29 23.10 -11.77
C ALA A 88 -46.99 22.16 -10.58
N VAL A 89 -47.06 20.84 -10.79
CA VAL A 89 -46.85 19.83 -9.71
C VAL A 89 -45.37 19.44 -9.62
N LEU A 90 -44.66 19.54 -10.74
CA LEU A 90 -43.33 18.98 -10.89
C LEU A 90 -42.25 19.56 -9.97
N PRO A 91 -42.10 20.89 -9.82
CA PRO A 91 -41.01 21.47 -9.03
C PRO A 91 -41.08 21.04 -7.56
N ARG A 92 -42.30 20.93 -7.00
CA ARG A 92 -42.52 20.58 -5.59
C ARG A 92 -42.13 19.16 -5.21
N LEU A 93 -42.04 18.24 -6.19
CA LEU A 93 -41.72 16.83 -5.95
C LEU A 93 -40.34 16.46 -6.52
N VAL A 94 -39.96 17.04 -7.66
CA VAL A 94 -38.70 16.72 -8.33
C VAL A 94 -37.52 17.31 -7.59
N ASP A 95 -37.58 18.57 -7.15
CA ASP A 95 -36.46 19.23 -6.47
C ASP A 95 -36.05 18.50 -5.18
N PRO A 96 -36.96 18.18 -4.24
CA PRO A 96 -36.59 17.43 -3.04
C PRO A 96 -36.15 15.98 -3.36
N ALA A 97 -36.70 15.34 -4.39
CA ALA A 97 -36.28 14.00 -4.79
C ALA A 97 -34.88 13.99 -5.41
N VAL A 98 -34.54 15.00 -6.22
CA VAL A 98 -33.20 15.19 -6.79
C VAL A 98 -32.21 15.55 -5.68
N LEU A 99 -32.55 16.45 -4.77
CA LEU A 99 -31.73 16.76 -3.59
C LEU A 99 -31.51 15.53 -2.72
N LEU A 100 -32.54 14.73 -2.47
CA LEU A 100 -32.42 13.47 -1.73
C LEU A 100 -31.51 12.48 -2.46
N ALA A 101 -31.68 12.33 -3.78
CA ALA A 101 -30.84 11.44 -4.58
C ALA A 101 -29.37 11.89 -4.58
N ILE A 102 -29.11 13.20 -4.72
CA ILE A 102 -27.75 13.76 -4.59
C ILE A 102 -27.21 13.51 -3.18
N GLY A 103 -28.01 13.75 -2.14
CA GLY A 103 -27.61 13.52 -0.75
C GLY A 103 -27.27 12.06 -0.46
N VAL A 104 -28.10 11.12 -0.93
CA VAL A 104 -27.88 9.67 -0.79
C VAL A 104 -26.65 9.23 -1.60
N LEU A 105 -26.49 9.69 -2.84
CA LEU A 105 -25.34 9.35 -3.67
C LEU A 105 -24.05 9.95 -3.11
N ALA A 106 -24.08 11.18 -2.62
CA ALA A 106 -22.96 11.80 -1.93
C ALA A 106 -22.61 10.99 -0.68
N ALA A 107 -23.59 10.70 0.18
CA ALA A 107 -23.40 9.88 1.38
C ALA A 107 -22.89 8.46 1.08
N ALA A 108 -23.38 7.82 0.00
CA ALA A 108 -22.92 6.52 -0.45
C ALA A 108 -21.50 6.55 -1.07
N ASN A 109 -21.03 7.73 -1.48
CA ASN A 109 -19.65 7.96 -1.90
C ASN A 109 -18.74 8.48 -0.76
N ILE A 110 -19.28 8.72 0.45
CA ILE A 110 -18.46 9.08 1.63
C ILE A 110 -17.54 7.93 2.08
N PRO A 111 -17.93 6.64 2.04
CA PRO A 111 -16.98 5.56 2.26
C PRO A 111 -15.97 5.58 1.12
N PHE A 112 -14.80 6.14 1.41
CA PHE A 112 -13.60 5.95 0.63
C PHE A 112 -13.36 4.44 0.57
N TYR A 113 -13.70 3.80 -0.55
CA TYR A 113 -13.30 2.43 -0.81
C TYR A 113 -11.79 2.46 -1.03
N ALA A 114 -11.03 2.35 0.07
CA ALA A 114 -9.60 2.08 0.03
C ALA A 114 -9.43 0.77 -0.73
N GLN A 115 -9.12 0.87 -2.03
CA GLN A 115 -8.79 -0.27 -2.85
C GLN A 115 -7.60 -0.95 -2.21
N LYS A 116 -7.66 -2.22 -1.81
CA LYS A 116 -6.51 -2.93 -1.20
C LYS A 116 -5.25 -2.99 -2.09
N GLN A 117 -5.30 -2.43 -3.30
CA GLN A 117 -4.28 -2.42 -4.33
C GLN A 117 -3.79 -0.97 -4.54
N GLY A 118 -2.49 -0.77 -4.75
CA GLY A 118 -1.86 0.55 -4.85
C GLY A 118 -1.33 1.06 -3.51
N PRO A 119 -1.02 2.36 -3.35
CA PRO A 119 -0.32 2.91 -2.17
C PRO A 119 -0.97 2.66 -0.79
N VAL A 120 -2.22 2.20 -0.76
CA VAL A 120 -2.91 1.81 0.49
C VAL A 120 -2.73 0.32 0.82
N SER A 121 -2.05 -0.47 -0.03
CA SER A 121 -1.57 -1.82 0.32
C SER A 121 -0.70 -1.78 1.56
N ASP A 122 0.01 -0.67 1.75
CA ASP A 122 0.98 -0.47 2.81
C ASP A 122 0.34 0.23 4.03
N ALA A 123 -1.00 0.27 4.11
CA ALA A 123 -1.71 0.77 5.29
C ALA A 123 -1.31 0.01 6.58
N GLY A 124 -0.88 -1.24 6.43
CA GLY A 124 -0.32 -2.05 7.52
C GLY A 124 0.96 -1.47 8.11
N SER A 125 1.72 -0.66 7.37
CA SER A 125 2.98 -0.07 7.84
C SER A 125 2.81 1.23 8.63
N MET A 126 1.59 1.77 8.70
CA MET A 126 1.31 3.02 9.41
C MET A 126 1.66 3.01 10.91
N PRO A 127 1.46 1.91 11.68
CA PRO A 127 1.87 1.88 13.08
C PRO A 127 3.38 2.05 13.25
N ALA A 128 4.20 1.32 12.47
CA ALA A 128 5.66 1.47 12.47
C ALA A 128 6.06 2.92 12.19
N MET A 129 5.44 3.57 11.20
CA MET A 129 5.73 4.96 10.89
C MET A 129 5.38 5.94 12.01
N ARG A 130 4.27 5.72 12.70
CA ARG A 130 3.91 6.57 13.84
C ARG A 130 4.93 6.47 14.96
N GLU A 131 5.48 5.28 15.20
CA GLU A 131 6.52 5.07 16.19
C GLU A 131 7.83 5.76 15.78
N ILE A 132 8.27 5.59 14.53
CA ILE A 132 9.46 6.26 14.01
C ILE A 132 9.35 7.79 14.10
N PHE A 133 8.17 8.36 13.83
CA PHE A 133 7.97 9.81 13.93
C PHE A 133 8.21 10.40 15.31
N THR A 134 8.09 9.58 16.37
CA THR A 134 8.44 10.02 17.74
C THR A 134 9.94 10.10 17.97
N GLN A 135 10.74 9.44 17.13
CA GLN A 135 12.20 9.29 17.25
C GLN A 135 12.98 10.22 16.30
N LEU A 136 12.30 11.03 15.47
CA LEU A 136 12.94 11.95 14.52
C LEU A 136 13.43 13.26 15.15
N ALA A 137 12.88 13.66 16.31
CA ALA A 137 13.19 14.95 16.92
C ALA A 137 14.69 15.21 17.20
N PRO A 138 15.50 14.21 17.61
CA PRO A 138 16.93 14.40 17.83
C PRO A 138 17.71 14.86 16.58
N LEU A 139 17.21 14.61 15.36
CA LEU A 139 17.87 15.05 14.12
C LEU A 139 17.91 16.58 13.96
N ALA A 140 17.14 17.33 14.76
CA ALA A 140 17.15 18.79 14.70
C ALA A 140 18.50 19.41 15.10
N ASP A 141 19.31 18.69 15.87
CA ASP A 141 20.65 19.16 16.27
C ASP A 141 21.65 19.10 15.10
N ASP A 142 21.33 18.40 14.02
CA ASP A 142 22.19 18.15 12.87
C ASP A 142 21.66 18.75 11.55
N ASP A 143 20.71 19.68 11.66
CA ASP A 143 20.09 20.38 10.54
C ASP A 143 21.11 21.30 9.79
N PRO A 144 21.23 21.25 8.44
CA PRO A 144 20.50 20.42 7.48
C PRO A 144 21.06 18.99 7.32
N ILE A 145 20.15 18.04 7.03
CA ILE A 145 20.49 16.63 6.82
C ILE A 145 20.34 16.20 5.36
N ILE A 146 21.16 15.26 4.90
CA ILE A 146 20.92 14.53 3.65
C ILE A 146 19.97 13.37 3.95
N PHE A 147 18.85 13.29 3.23
CA PHE A 147 18.03 12.10 3.19
C PHE A 147 18.27 11.33 1.88
N ARG A 148 18.91 10.18 2.01
CA ARG A 148 19.18 9.27 0.89
C ARG A 148 17.92 8.52 0.48
N THR A 149 17.65 8.55 -0.81
CA THR A 149 16.55 7.83 -1.46
C THR A 149 17.03 6.88 -2.54
N ASP A 150 18.34 6.68 -2.68
CA ASP A 150 18.95 5.83 -3.70
C ASP A 150 18.83 4.33 -3.36
N ASN A 151 18.54 4.01 -2.09
CA ASN A 151 18.39 2.66 -1.58
C ASN A 151 16.93 2.24 -1.36
N VAL A 152 15.97 3.09 -1.74
CA VAL A 152 14.54 2.83 -1.52
C VAL A 152 13.92 2.16 -2.73
N ARG A 153 13.01 1.21 -2.51
CA ARG A 153 12.26 0.59 -3.62
C ARG A 153 11.30 1.61 -4.23
N VAL A 154 10.95 1.42 -5.50
CA VAL A 154 9.96 2.27 -6.16
C VAL A 154 8.60 2.11 -5.45
N PHE A 155 7.95 3.24 -5.16
CA PHE A 155 6.63 3.31 -4.49
C PHE A 155 6.58 2.70 -3.09
N GLU A 156 7.67 2.80 -2.33
CA GLU A 156 7.58 2.57 -0.89
C GLU A 156 6.76 3.66 -0.16
N PRO A 157 6.18 3.34 1.01
CA PRO A 157 5.23 4.21 1.70
C PRO A 157 5.90 5.19 2.68
N TYR A 158 7.22 5.09 2.90
CA TYR A 158 7.91 5.69 4.03
C TYR A 158 8.58 7.01 3.68
N SER A 159 9.35 7.12 2.59
CA SER A 159 10.23 8.27 2.35
C SER A 159 9.48 9.60 2.30
N ALA A 160 8.37 9.67 1.57
CA ALA A 160 7.56 10.88 1.48
C ALA A 160 6.98 11.30 2.84
N THR A 161 6.64 10.34 3.70
CA THR A 161 6.06 10.61 5.02
C THR A 161 7.14 11.00 6.04
N VAL A 162 8.35 10.44 5.96
CA VAL A 162 9.53 10.93 6.68
C VAL A 162 9.88 12.35 6.27
N MET A 163 9.94 12.65 4.96
CA MET A 163 10.18 14.00 4.45
C MET A 163 9.16 15.02 4.96
N MET A 164 7.88 14.66 4.95
CA MET A 164 6.82 15.51 5.54
C MET A 164 7.05 15.72 7.03
N ARG A 165 7.37 14.66 7.78
CA ARG A 165 7.56 14.77 9.22
C ARG A 165 8.78 15.62 9.60
N LEU A 166 9.87 15.51 8.83
CA LEU A 166 11.04 16.38 8.99
C LEU A 166 10.65 17.86 8.76
N GLN A 167 9.84 18.15 7.74
CA GLN A 167 9.31 19.50 7.52
C GLN A 167 8.43 20.00 8.67
N GLU A 168 7.56 19.16 9.22
CA GLU A 168 6.72 19.50 10.38
C GLU A 168 7.54 19.82 11.63
N LEU A 169 8.69 19.14 11.79
CA LEU A 169 9.63 19.38 12.89
C LEU A 169 10.55 20.59 12.62
N GLY A 170 10.47 21.20 11.45
CA GLY A 170 11.34 22.31 11.05
C GLY A 170 12.76 21.89 10.68
N ILE A 171 12.98 20.60 10.41
CA ILE A 171 14.28 20.04 10.01
C ILE A 171 14.40 20.14 8.48
N GLU A 172 15.38 20.90 8.02
CA GLU A 172 15.77 20.99 6.63
C GLU A 172 16.44 19.69 6.17
N PHE A 173 15.71 18.89 5.40
CA PHE A 173 16.31 17.80 4.65
C PHE A 173 16.67 18.23 3.23
N ARG A 174 17.75 17.64 2.70
CA ARG A 174 18.22 17.75 1.32
C ARG A 174 18.41 16.36 0.72
N VAL A 175 18.52 16.30 -0.61
CA VAL A 175 18.63 15.05 -1.38
C VAL A 175 19.78 15.14 -2.37
N THR A 176 20.38 14.00 -2.68
CA THR A 176 21.46 13.87 -3.67
C THR A 176 20.96 13.31 -5.00
N ASP A 177 19.87 12.54 -5.00
CA ASP A 177 19.28 11.97 -6.21
C ASP A 177 18.62 13.04 -7.11
N GLU A 178 19.01 13.07 -8.39
CA GLU A 178 18.48 14.02 -9.38
C GLU A 178 16.98 13.85 -9.62
N GLY A 179 16.45 12.63 -9.51
CA GLY A 179 15.02 12.37 -9.60
C GLY A 179 14.27 13.12 -8.50
N MET A 180 14.76 13.03 -7.27
CA MET A 180 14.21 13.75 -6.13
C MET A 180 14.41 15.27 -6.22
N VAL A 181 15.57 15.75 -6.69
CA VAL A 181 15.77 17.20 -6.90
C VAL A 181 14.75 17.77 -7.89
N ARG A 182 14.41 17.04 -8.95
CA ARG A 182 13.38 17.47 -9.91
C ARG A 182 11.97 17.52 -9.30
N GLN A 183 11.69 16.64 -8.33
CA GLN A 183 10.40 16.60 -7.65
C GLN A 183 10.27 17.66 -6.55
N LEU A 184 11.34 17.89 -5.80
CA LEU A 184 11.35 18.74 -4.60
C LEU A 184 11.87 20.17 -4.87
N GLY A 185 12.57 20.38 -5.98
CA GLY A 185 13.17 21.64 -6.39
C GLY A 185 14.64 21.80 -5.98
N ASN A 186 15.35 22.70 -6.66
CA ASN A 186 16.80 22.93 -6.46
C ASN A 186 17.17 23.38 -5.04
N ASN A 187 16.26 23.98 -4.28
CA ASN A 187 16.51 24.37 -2.89
C ASN A 187 16.68 23.16 -1.95
N ARG A 188 16.33 21.95 -2.40
CA ARG A 188 16.50 20.70 -1.65
C ARG A 188 17.71 19.90 -2.11
N ARG A 189 18.52 20.44 -3.02
CA ARG A 189 19.75 19.78 -3.47
C ARG A 189 20.80 19.88 -2.37
N ALA A 190 21.44 18.75 -2.06
CA ALA A 190 22.58 18.76 -1.14
C ALA A 190 23.74 19.60 -1.69
N ASP A 191 24.33 20.46 -0.86
CA ASP A 191 25.42 21.36 -1.25
C ASP A 191 26.74 21.11 -0.52
N GLY A 192 26.77 20.12 0.38
CA GLY A 192 27.94 19.72 1.16
C GLY A 192 28.06 20.43 2.50
N THR A 193 27.08 21.26 2.88
CA THR A 193 27.01 21.85 4.23
C THR A 193 26.37 20.92 5.26
N GLU A 194 25.72 19.85 4.81
CA GLU A 194 25.06 18.87 5.68
C GLU A 194 26.08 18.05 6.46
N THR A 195 25.89 17.93 7.77
CA THR A 195 26.77 17.13 8.63
C THR A 195 26.30 15.68 8.76
N THR A 196 25.02 15.45 8.49
CA THR A 196 24.36 14.17 8.71
C THR A 196 23.70 13.62 7.47
N THR A 197 23.94 12.34 7.20
CA THR A 197 23.26 11.58 6.16
C THR A 197 22.40 10.51 6.80
N ILE A 198 21.10 10.58 6.57
CA ILE A 198 20.15 9.53 6.94
C ILE A 198 19.72 8.72 5.72
N PHE A 199 19.46 7.43 5.94
CA PHE A 199 18.87 6.54 4.96
C PHE A 199 17.89 5.59 5.65
N GLN A 200 17.00 5.00 4.85
CA GLN A 200 16.00 4.07 5.36
C GLN A 200 16.28 2.65 4.91
N LEU A 201 15.97 1.66 5.73
CA LEU A 201 15.93 0.26 5.34
C LEU A 201 14.56 -0.33 5.67
N GLU A 202 14.14 -1.29 4.87
CA GLU A 202 12.87 -1.99 5.02
C GLU A 202 13.14 -3.46 5.34
N ARG A 203 12.21 -4.08 6.06
CA ARG A 203 12.14 -5.53 6.25
C ARG A 203 13.42 -6.12 6.85
N SER A 204 13.88 -7.25 6.32
CA SER A 204 15.08 -7.95 6.79
C SER A 204 16.31 -7.06 6.75
N ALA A 205 16.42 -6.14 5.78
CA ALA A 205 17.55 -5.22 5.71
C ALA A 205 17.62 -4.28 6.92
N ALA A 206 16.48 -3.84 7.47
CA ALA A 206 16.45 -3.04 8.69
C ALA A 206 16.85 -3.84 9.95
N LEU A 207 16.45 -5.11 10.01
CA LEU A 207 16.71 -6.00 11.14
C LEU A 207 18.15 -6.51 11.18
N LEU A 208 18.71 -6.82 10.00
CA LEU A 208 20.02 -7.44 9.81
C LEU A 208 21.12 -6.43 9.49
N TYR A 209 20.86 -5.12 9.65
CA TYR A 209 21.87 -4.10 9.36
C TYR A 209 23.04 -4.17 10.36
N GLU A 210 24.22 -4.50 9.86
CA GLU A 210 25.49 -4.53 10.61
C GLU A 210 26.50 -3.49 10.12
N GLY A 211 26.05 -2.53 9.30
CA GLY A 211 26.92 -1.47 8.78
C GLY A 211 27.30 -0.43 9.85
N PRO A 212 28.20 0.51 9.51
CA PRO A 212 28.74 1.47 10.47
C PRO A 212 27.76 2.58 10.87
N ALA A 213 26.61 2.71 10.20
CA ALA A 213 25.65 3.77 10.48
C ALA A 213 24.93 3.52 11.82
N CYS A 214 24.63 4.62 12.49
CA CYS A 214 23.81 4.66 13.68
C CYS A 214 22.37 4.23 13.37
N ARG A 215 21.90 3.14 13.99
CA ARG A 215 20.48 2.77 13.95
C ARG A 215 19.73 3.55 15.03
N PHE A 216 19.16 4.70 14.68
CA PHE A 216 18.53 5.60 15.65
C PHE A 216 17.01 5.42 15.77
N ALA A 217 16.37 4.77 14.79
CA ALA A 217 14.96 4.43 14.89
C ALA A 217 14.64 3.14 14.12
N VAL A 218 14.01 2.17 14.78
CA VAL A 218 13.42 0.98 14.15
C VAL A 218 12.08 0.72 14.80
N ALA A 219 11.08 0.42 13.97
CA ALA A 219 9.76 0.06 14.41
C ALA A 219 9.13 -0.97 13.47
N ASP A 220 8.11 -1.65 13.96
CA ASP A 220 7.29 -2.59 13.20
C ASP A 220 5.81 -2.33 13.48
N ALA A 221 4.93 -3.02 12.76
CA ALA A 221 3.49 -2.82 12.92
C ALA A 221 2.81 -3.85 13.84
N VAL A 222 3.57 -4.74 14.47
CA VAL A 222 3.04 -5.74 15.38
C VAL A 222 3.18 -5.29 16.83
N THR A 223 2.52 -5.97 17.76
CA THR A 223 2.63 -5.63 19.18
C THR A 223 4.00 -6.04 19.72
N GLY A 224 4.54 -5.36 20.73
CA GLY A 224 5.84 -5.72 21.31
C GLY A 224 5.95 -7.18 21.77
N THR A 225 4.85 -7.77 22.25
CA THR A 225 4.79 -9.21 22.60
C THR A 225 4.83 -10.12 21.37
N GLU A 226 4.16 -9.74 20.28
CA GLU A 226 4.17 -10.48 19.01
C GLU A 226 5.52 -10.36 18.32
N ALA A 227 6.13 -9.16 18.30
CA ALA A 227 7.47 -8.92 17.80
C ALA A 227 8.51 -9.77 18.55
N ALA A 228 8.47 -9.78 19.90
CA ALA A 228 9.39 -10.57 20.70
C ALA A 228 9.25 -12.09 20.43
N ALA A 229 8.02 -12.59 20.31
CA ALA A 229 7.78 -13.99 19.99
C ALA A 229 8.23 -14.35 18.56
N ALA A 230 7.95 -13.48 17.58
CA ALA A 230 8.42 -13.65 16.21
C ALA A 230 9.95 -13.62 16.12
N SER A 231 10.61 -12.71 16.84
CA SER A 231 12.07 -12.64 16.91
C SER A 231 12.68 -13.89 17.55
N ASP A 232 12.12 -14.40 18.66
CA ASP A 232 12.59 -15.66 19.28
C ASP A 232 12.41 -16.85 18.36
N ALA A 233 11.26 -16.94 17.68
CA ALA A 233 11.01 -17.98 16.69
C ALA A 233 12.00 -17.90 15.51
N ALA A 234 12.27 -16.68 15.01
CA ALA A 234 13.22 -16.47 13.92
C ALA A 234 14.64 -16.89 14.32
N GLU A 235 15.08 -16.58 15.53
CA GLU A 235 16.40 -17.00 16.00
C GLU A 235 16.52 -18.51 16.22
N ARG A 236 15.49 -19.16 16.77
CA ARG A 236 15.47 -20.62 16.88
C ARG A 236 15.59 -21.31 15.53
N LEU A 237 14.94 -20.76 14.50
CA LEU A 237 15.07 -21.25 13.14
C LEU A 237 16.48 -21.03 12.60
N ALA A 238 17.06 -19.85 12.80
CA ALA A 238 18.42 -19.56 12.35
C ALA A 238 19.45 -20.50 13.02
N ILE A 239 19.33 -20.71 14.33
CA ILE A 239 20.19 -21.65 15.07
C ILE A 239 19.99 -23.09 14.57
N GLY A 240 18.73 -23.51 14.39
CA GLY A 240 18.39 -24.84 13.87
C GLY A 240 18.93 -25.11 12.47
N LEU A 241 19.04 -24.09 11.62
CA LEU A 241 19.72 -24.19 10.33
C LEU A 241 21.23 -24.36 10.50
N THR A 242 21.84 -23.67 11.46
CA THR A 242 23.30 -23.73 11.68
C THR A 242 23.77 -25.01 12.36
N ASP A 243 22.95 -25.63 13.20
CA ASP A 243 23.31 -26.86 13.93
C ASP A 243 22.82 -28.15 13.23
N GLY A 244 22.11 -28.01 12.10
CA GLY A 244 21.58 -29.12 11.31
C GLY A 244 20.31 -29.74 11.86
N THR A 245 19.65 -29.14 12.85
CA THR A 245 18.33 -29.58 13.35
C THR A 245 17.22 -29.32 12.34
N ILE A 246 17.41 -28.36 11.43
CA ILE A 246 16.52 -28.09 10.29
C ILE A 246 17.27 -28.41 9.00
N ASP A 247 16.73 -29.36 8.23
CA ASP A 247 17.17 -29.59 6.86
C ASP A 247 16.37 -28.73 5.87
N VAL A 248 17.05 -28.18 4.87
CA VAL A 248 16.42 -27.33 3.85
C VAL A 248 16.49 -28.02 2.50
N VAL A 249 15.46 -28.81 2.20
CA VAL A 249 15.36 -29.56 0.96
C VAL A 249 14.53 -28.78 -0.07
N GLY A 250 14.96 -28.81 -1.33
CA GLY A 250 14.19 -28.26 -2.45
C GLY A 250 14.32 -26.75 -2.65
N LEU A 251 15.39 -26.15 -2.15
CA LEU A 251 15.70 -24.75 -2.39
C LEU A 251 15.96 -24.43 -3.87
N PRO A 252 15.52 -23.26 -4.36
CA PRO A 252 16.03 -22.71 -5.61
C PRO A 252 17.56 -22.66 -5.61
N GLU A 253 18.17 -22.88 -6.78
CA GLU A 253 19.63 -22.90 -6.92
C GLU A 253 20.31 -21.64 -6.39
N GLU A 254 19.65 -20.48 -6.56
CA GLU A 254 20.11 -19.18 -6.06
C GLU A 254 20.21 -19.11 -4.53
N GLU A 255 19.42 -19.91 -3.81
CA GLU A 255 19.39 -19.95 -2.35
C GLU A 255 20.29 -21.03 -1.75
N ARG A 256 20.70 -22.01 -2.56
CA ARG A 256 21.53 -23.13 -2.10
C ARG A 256 22.86 -22.66 -1.51
N VAL A 257 23.50 -21.65 -2.10
CA VAL A 257 24.77 -21.13 -1.58
C VAL A 257 24.62 -20.61 -0.15
N ARG A 258 23.52 -19.91 0.15
CA ARG A 258 23.22 -19.41 1.50
C ARG A 258 22.87 -20.53 2.45
N ALA A 259 22.11 -21.53 1.99
CA ALA A 259 21.76 -22.68 2.81
C ALA A 259 22.97 -23.57 3.14
N ASP A 260 23.85 -23.78 2.16
CA ASP A 260 25.12 -24.49 2.36
C ASP A 260 26.00 -23.72 3.37
N ALA A 261 26.07 -22.38 3.28
CA ALA A 261 26.77 -21.56 4.26
C ALA A 261 26.15 -21.68 5.66
N ALA A 262 24.83 -21.59 5.77
CA ALA A 262 24.10 -21.76 7.02
C ALA A 262 24.38 -23.14 7.65
N ALA A 263 24.26 -24.23 6.88
CA ALA A 263 24.55 -25.59 7.32
C ALA A 263 26.02 -25.81 7.74
N ASN A 264 26.94 -24.94 7.28
CA ASN A 264 28.34 -24.91 7.70
C ASN A 264 28.59 -23.98 8.91
N GLY A 265 27.53 -23.52 9.59
CA GLY A 265 27.59 -22.72 10.81
C GLY A 265 27.56 -21.19 10.60
N ASP A 266 27.31 -20.70 9.38
CA ASP A 266 27.17 -19.27 9.13
C ASP A 266 25.79 -18.74 9.61
N LEU A 267 25.78 -18.18 10.81
CA LEU A 267 24.56 -17.61 11.41
C LEU A 267 24.01 -16.41 10.61
N ALA A 268 24.84 -15.64 9.93
CA ALA A 268 24.36 -14.50 9.13
C ALA A 268 23.60 -14.99 7.90
N ALA A 269 24.12 -16.03 7.23
CA ALA A 269 23.43 -16.70 6.14
C ALA A 269 22.10 -17.33 6.60
N ALA A 270 22.10 -17.99 7.76
CA ALA A 270 20.89 -18.58 8.35
C ALA A 270 19.82 -17.51 8.67
N ARG A 271 20.21 -16.40 9.30
CA ARG A 271 19.31 -15.26 9.58
C ARG A 271 18.75 -14.66 8.31
N SER A 272 19.58 -14.44 7.28
CA SER A 272 19.10 -13.93 5.99
C SER A 272 18.01 -14.84 5.39
N LEU A 273 18.19 -16.17 5.42
CA LEU A 273 17.17 -17.12 4.95
C LEU A 273 15.86 -17.04 5.73
N VAL A 274 15.92 -16.95 7.07
CA VAL A 274 14.73 -16.86 7.91
C VAL A 274 13.98 -15.54 7.69
N TYR A 275 14.70 -14.42 7.77
CA TYR A 275 14.10 -13.09 7.78
C TYR A 275 13.58 -12.67 6.39
N GLU A 276 14.14 -13.18 5.30
CA GLU A 276 13.62 -12.91 3.95
C GLU A 276 12.31 -13.67 3.63
N GLY A 277 11.81 -14.45 4.60
CA GLY A 277 10.52 -15.16 4.54
C GLY A 277 10.55 -16.38 3.62
N TYR A 278 11.75 -16.83 3.26
CA TYR A 278 11.97 -17.95 2.37
C TYR A 278 11.38 -19.24 2.94
N LEU A 279 11.68 -19.56 4.20
CA LEU A 279 11.14 -20.75 4.88
C LEU A 279 9.60 -20.78 4.93
N GLY A 280 8.96 -19.63 5.15
CA GLY A 280 7.49 -19.51 5.22
C GLY A 280 6.81 -19.64 3.85
N ARG A 281 7.43 -19.15 2.77
CA ARG A 281 6.91 -19.35 1.40
C ARG A 281 6.93 -20.82 0.97
N TRP A 282 7.75 -21.63 1.62
CA TRP A 282 7.96 -23.03 1.25
C TRP A 282 7.31 -24.03 2.22
N SER A 283 6.63 -23.55 3.28
CA SER A 283 6.15 -24.37 4.41
C SER A 283 4.96 -25.30 4.12
N ALA A 284 4.43 -25.35 2.89
CA ALA A 284 3.45 -26.36 2.51
C ALA A 284 4.11 -27.68 2.05
N ASP A 285 5.30 -27.60 1.42
CA ASP A 285 5.96 -28.76 0.80
C ASP A 285 7.47 -28.92 1.14
N ALA A 286 8.19 -27.85 1.49
CA ALA A 286 9.66 -27.88 1.63
C ALA A 286 10.17 -28.06 3.06
N VAL A 287 9.39 -27.66 4.06
CA VAL A 287 9.78 -27.86 5.46
C VAL A 287 9.16 -29.15 5.97
N ALA A 288 9.57 -30.27 5.36
CA ALA A 288 9.04 -31.59 5.67
C ALA A 288 9.42 -32.07 7.08
N ASP A 289 10.42 -31.44 7.74
CA ASP A 289 10.95 -31.95 9.00
C ASP A 289 11.52 -30.86 9.94
N VAL A 290 10.67 -29.98 10.51
CA VAL A 290 11.04 -29.20 11.72
C VAL A 290 10.88 -30.04 13.00
N SER A 291 10.84 -31.38 12.89
CA SER A 291 10.41 -32.26 13.99
C SER A 291 11.29 -32.17 15.24
N GLY A 292 12.51 -31.65 15.12
CA GLY A 292 13.43 -31.42 16.24
C GLY A 292 13.18 -30.13 17.04
N LEU A 293 12.38 -29.19 16.54
CA LEU A 293 12.15 -27.91 17.23
C LEU A 293 10.68 -27.70 17.58
N THR A 294 10.46 -27.24 18.81
CA THR A 294 9.16 -26.72 19.23
C THR A 294 9.06 -25.24 18.86
N PRO A 295 7.92 -24.79 18.29
CA PRO A 295 7.69 -23.37 18.05
C PRO A 295 7.82 -22.56 19.34
N ALA A 296 8.35 -21.33 19.24
CA ALA A 296 8.38 -20.43 20.38
C ALA A 296 6.93 -20.09 20.82
N PRO A 297 6.62 -20.04 22.13
CA PRO A 297 5.35 -19.48 22.59
C PRO A 297 5.15 -18.06 22.02
N PRO A 298 3.92 -17.68 21.61
CA PRO A 298 2.65 -18.37 21.82
C PRO A 298 2.22 -19.30 20.68
N PHE A 299 3.10 -19.62 19.72
CA PHE A 299 2.71 -20.33 18.51
C PHE A 299 2.47 -21.81 18.79
N ALA A 300 1.33 -22.33 18.34
CA ALA A 300 1.01 -23.76 18.45
C ALA A 300 1.67 -24.59 17.34
N THR A 301 2.01 -23.95 16.22
CA THR A 301 2.63 -24.58 15.04
C THR A 301 3.70 -23.68 14.44
N TRP A 302 4.64 -24.27 13.70
CA TRP A 302 5.61 -23.49 12.91
C TRP A 302 4.93 -22.67 11.80
N GLY A 303 3.78 -23.11 11.28
CA GLY A 303 3.00 -22.31 10.32
C GLY A 303 2.55 -20.97 10.91
N GLU A 304 2.08 -20.96 12.17
CA GLU A 304 1.75 -19.72 12.88
C GLU A 304 3.00 -18.85 13.11
N ALA A 305 4.12 -19.47 13.51
CA ALA A 305 5.37 -18.77 13.71
C ALA A 305 5.89 -18.13 12.41
N PHE A 306 5.84 -18.83 11.27
CA PHE A 306 6.24 -18.28 9.97
C PHE A 306 5.39 -17.10 9.56
N LEU A 307 4.07 -17.17 9.76
CA LEU A 307 3.17 -16.04 9.47
C LEU A 307 3.44 -14.83 10.39
N ALA A 308 3.78 -15.08 11.66
CA ALA A 308 4.14 -14.03 12.60
C ALA A 308 5.49 -13.39 12.24
N ILE A 309 6.50 -14.19 11.89
CA ILE A 309 7.80 -13.71 11.39
C ILE A 309 7.60 -12.89 10.11
N ASP A 310 6.85 -13.39 9.13
CA ASP A 310 6.62 -12.66 7.88
C ASP A 310 5.89 -11.33 8.13
N ARG A 311 4.87 -11.30 9.01
CA ARG A 311 4.18 -10.06 9.38
C ARG A 311 5.11 -9.06 10.09
N TRP A 312 5.88 -9.53 11.06
CA TRP A 312 6.84 -8.73 11.80
C TRP A 312 7.90 -8.15 10.85
N VAL A 313 8.57 -9.00 10.07
CA VAL A 313 9.61 -8.56 9.13
C VAL A 313 9.03 -7.69 8.03
N SER A 314 7.92 -8.06 7.37
CA SER A 314 7.33 -7.27 6.28
C SER A 314 6.86 -5.87 6.70
N SER A 315 6.55 -5.69 7.99
CA SER A 315 6.17 -4.39 8.55
C SER A 315 7.30 -3.62 9.22
N THR A 316 8.50 -4.22 9.32
CA THR A 316 9.64 -3.55 9.95
C THR A 316 10.22 -2.49 9.03
N TYR A 317 10.51 -1.33 9.61
CA TYR A 317 11.14 -0.20 8.95
C TYR A 317 12.15 0.45 9.90
N GLY A 318 13.28 0.88 9.36
CA GLY A 318 14.34 1.50 10.14
C GLY A 318 14.95 2.72 9.45
N LEU A 319 15.40 3.67 10.27
CA LEU A 319 16.19 4.83 9.88
C LEU A 319 17.58 4.76 10.51
N PHE A 320 18.56 5.10 9.69
CA PHE A 320 19.98 4.96 9.99
C PHE A 320 20.71 6.25 9.64
N ALA A 321 21.75 6.62 10.40
CA ALA A 321 22.51 7.86 10.23
C ALA A 321 24.02 7.60 10.16
N GLU A 322 24.73 8.12 9.14
CA GLU A 322 26.15 7.83 8.92
C GLU A 322 27.12 8.69 9.77
N SER A 323 26.69 9.83 10.32
CA SER A 323 27.41 10.78 11.23
C SER A 323 26.53 12.02 11.43
N PRO A 324 26.86 12.93 12.38
CA PRO A 324 26.58 12.73 13.80
C PRO A 324 25.08 12.65 14.07
N VAL A 325 24.68 11.62 14.81
CA VAL A 325 23.47 11.53 15.63
C VAL A 325 23.91 10.66 16.80
N ILE A 326 23.66 11.05 18.04
CA ILE A 326 24.03 10.21 19.19
C ILE A 326 23.06 9.02 19.25
N CYS A 327 23.54 7.82 18.92
CA CYS A 327 22.80 6.60 19.21
C CYS A 327 22.85 6.35 20.72
N THR A 328 21.70 6.33 21.39
CA THR A 328 21.56 5.85 22.77
C THR A 328 21.24 4.36 22.79
#